data_AF-A0A945E2G6-F1
#
_entry.id   AF-A0A945E2G6-F1
#
_cell.length_a   1.000
_cell.length_b   1.000
_cell.length_c   1.000
_cell.angle_alpha   90.00
_cell.angle_beta   90.00
_cell.angle_gamma   90.00
#
_symmetry.space_group_name_H-M   'P 1'
#
loop_
_entity.id
_entity.type
_entity.pdbx_description
1 polymer ?
#
loop_
_entity_poly.entity_id
_entity_poly.type
_entity_poly.pdbx_seq_one_letter_code
_entity_poly.pdbx_strand_id
1 'polypeptide(L)' 'MGAVPKNKITSVERGKRRAGNRPKLKKDVRVTKVPLHKRGLMASFSKLFSSKKNQNKKTATK' A
#
# COMPACT_ATOMS: atom_id res chain seq x y z
N MET A 1 -9.16 -26.29 -16.65
CA MET A 1 -9.21 -24.82 -16.71
C MET A 1 -10.61 -24.44 -17.15
N GLY A 2 -11.42 -23.84 -16.26
CA GLY A 2 -12.86 -23.60 -16.48
C GLY A 2 -13.16 -22.42 -17.43
N ALA A 3 -14.45 -22.12 -17.57
CA ALA A 3 -14.95 -21.08 -18.48
C ALA A 3 -14.21 -19.74 -18.33
N VAL A 4 -13.79 -19.19 -19.48
CA VAL A 4 -13.12 -17.89 -19.58
C VAL A 4 -14.17 -16.78 -19.50
N PRO A 5 -13.91 -15.66 -18.80
CA PRO A 5 -14.84 -14.55 -18.75
C PRO A 5 -15.09 -13.98 -20.15
N LYS A 6 -16.37 -13.79 -20.50
CA LYS A 6 -16.79 -13.19 -21.77
C LYS A 6 -16.35 -11.72 -21.89
N ASN A 7 -16.33 -10.98 -20.78
CA ASN A 7 -15.98 -9.55 -20.73
C ASN A 7 -15.09 -9.21 -19.53
N LYS A 8 -14.34 -8.11 -19.64
CA LYS A 8 -13.52 -7.58 -18.55
C LYS A 8 -14.40 -6.96 -17.46
N ILE A 9 -14.21 -7.42 -16.22
CA ILE A 9 -14.86 -6.83 -15.04
C ILE A 9 -14.36 -5.38 -14.84
N THR A 10 -15.30 -4.44 -14.79
CA THR A 10 -15.01 -3.02 -14.55
C THR A 10 -14.48 -2.77 -13.14
N SER A 11 -13.79 -1.65 -12.92
CA SER A 11 -13.27 -1.31 -11.58
C SER A 11 -14.39 -1.21 -10.54
N VAL A 12 -15.53 -0.62 -10.93
CA VAL A 12 -16.70 -0.45 -10.07
C VAL A 12 -17.31 -1.79 -9.66
N GLU A 13 -17.54 -2.68 -10.63
CA GLU A 13 -18.11 -4.00 -10.38
C GLU A 13 -17.18 -4.85 -9.49
N ARG A 14 -15.88 -4.80 -9.78
CA ARG A 14 -14.85 -5.45 -8.97
C ARG A 14 -14.83 -4.91 -7.53
N GLY A 15 -15.01 -3.61 -7.36
CA GLY A 15 -15.12 -2.95 -6.06
C GLY A 15 -16.33 -3.43 -5.26
N LYS A 16 -17.51 -3.50 -5.89
CA LYS A 16 -18.74 -4.05 -5.30
C LYS A 16 -18.55 -5.50 -4.85
N ARG A 17 -17.94 -6.33 -5.71
CA ARG A 17 -17.64 -7.75 -5.42
C ARG A 17 -16.66 -7.93 -4.24
N ARG A 18 -15.82 -6.94 -3.97
CA ARG A 18 -14.81 -6.97 -2.89
C ARG A 18 -15.21 -6.22 -1.64
N ALA A 19 -16.31 -5.49 -1.64
CA ALA A 19 -16.73 -4.63 -0.53
C ALA A 19 -16.96 -5.43 0.78
N GLY A 20 -17.48 -6.66 0.68
CA GLY A 20 -17.75 -7.53 1.83
C GLY A 20 -16.55 -8.37 2.31
N ASN A 21 -15.50 -8.53 1.50
CA ASN A 21 -14.32 -9.36 1.84
C ASN A 21 -13.19 -8.50 2.39
N ARG A 22 -13.47 -7.71 3.44
CA ARG A 22 -12.43 -7.00 4.19
C ARG A 22 -12.10 -7.83 5.43
N PRO A 23 -10.90 -8.43 5.52
CA PRO A 23 -10.52 -9.11 6.74
C PRO A 23 -10.56 -8.09 7.89
N LYS A 24 -11.26 -8.44 8.98
CA LYS A 24 -11.28 -7.64 10.21
C LYS A 24 -9.91 -7.75 10.91
N LEU A 25 -8.87 -7.21 10.27
CA LEU A 25 -7.54 -7.12 10.84
C LEU A 25 -7.58 -6.08 11.95
N LYS A 26 -7.82 -6.54 13.19
CA LYS A 26 -7.63 -5.70 14.37
C LYS A 26 -6.14 -5.35 14.42
N LYS A 27 -5.81 -4.07 14.22
CA LYS A 27 -4.45 -3.59 14.45
C LYS A 27 -4.23 -3.62 15.95
N ASP A 28 -3.51 -4.62 16.44
CA ASP A 28 -3.09 -4.62 17.84
C ASP A 28 -2.13 -3.45 18.03
N VAL A 29 -2.55 -2.45 18.80
CA VAL A 29 -1.77 -1.24 19.09
C VAL A 29 -0.47 -1.61 19.83
N ARG A 30 -0.43 -2.74 20.55
CA ARG A 30 0.78 -3.22 21.24
C ARG A 30 1.82 -3.75 20.27
N VAL A 31 1.40 -4.34 19.15
CA VAL A 31 2.27 -4.90 18.11
C VAL A 31 2.65 -3.84 17.06
N THR A 32 1.73 -2.92 16.75
CA THR A 32 1.92 -1.91 15.69
C THR A 32 2.58 -0.61 16.14
N LYS A 33 2.69 -0.37 17.46
CA LYS A 33 3.31 0.85 17.97
C LYS A 33 4.81 0.65 18.15
N VAL A 34 5.60 1.37 17.36
CA VAL A 34 7.05 1.44 17.53
C VAL A 34 7.37 1.95 18.95
N PRO A 35 8.16 1.21 19.75
CA PRO A 35 8.62 1.64 21.07
C PRO A 35 9.28 3.02 21.00
N LEU A 36 9.11 3.86 22.03
CA LEU A 36 9.55 5.26 22.00
C LEU A 36 11.04 5.41 21.66
N HIS A 37 11.89 4.57 22.25
CA HIS A 37 13.34 4.56 22.01
C HIS A 37 13.75 4.08 20.61
N LYS A 38 12.86 3.41 19.86
CA LYS A 38 13.13 2.94 18.48
C LYS A 38 12.59 3.88 17.40
N ARG A 39 11.87 4.95 17.77
CA ARG A 39 11.25 5.86 16.79
C ARG A 39 12.26 6.64 15.97
N GLY A 40 13.37 7.07 16.58
CA GLY A 40 14.45 7.78 15.87
C GLY A 40 15.07 6.92 14.76
N LEU A 41 15.33 5.64 15.06
CA LEU A 41 15.82 4.67 14.09
C LEU A 41 14.79 4.40 12.97
N MET A 42 13.51 4.25 13.31
CA MET A 42 12.47 4.05 12.28
C MET A 42 12.27 5.29 11.40
N ALA A 43 12.49 6.50 11.93
CA ALA A 43 12.44 7.73 11.17
C ALA A 43 13.61 7.87 10.17
N SER A 44 14.80 7.38 10.52
CA SER A 44 15.93 7.36 9.57
C SER A 44 15.69 6.33 8.46
N PHE A 45 15.19 5.14 8.78
CA PHE A 45 14.81 4.15 7.77
C PHE A 45 13.70 4.65 6.84
N SER A 46 12.63 5.25 7.37
CA SER A 46 11.53 5.76 6.53
C SER A 46 11.98 6.86 5.57
N LYS A 47 12.91 7.73 6.01
CA LYS A 47 13.55 8.77 5.18
C LYS A 47 14.44 8.17 4.09
N LEU A 48 15.21 7.13 4.42
CA LEU A 48 16.05 6.41 3.45
C LEU A 48 15.20 5.77 2.35
N PHE A 49 14.13 5.06 2.71
CA PHE A 49 13.27 4.37 1.74
C PHE A 49 12.36 5.31 0.94
N SER A 50 11.94 6.46 1.50
CA SER A 50 11.12 7.45 0.76
C SER A 50 11.89 8.24 -0.30
N SER A 51 13.23 8.26 -0.24
CA SER A 51 14.06 9.08 -1.14
C SER A 51 14.03 8.67 -2.62
N LYS A 52 13.64 7.42 -2.94
CA LYS A 52 13.62 6.91 -4.32
C LYS A 52 12.48 7.44 -5.20
N LYS A 53 11.42 8.07 -4.65
CA LYS A 53 10.25 8.49 -5.45
C LYS A 53 10.40 9.80 -6.23
N ASN A 54 11.44 10.61 -5.97
CA ASN A 54 11.59 11.95 -6.55
C ASN A 54 12.58 12.07 -7.72
N GLN A 55 13.12 10.97 -8.26
CA GLN A 55 14.12 11.05 -9.34
C GLN A 55 13.53 11.18 -10.75
N ASN A 56 12.25 10.86 -10.98
CA ASN A 56 11.63 10.92 -12.33
C ASN A 56 11.07 12.30 -12.74
N LYS A 57 11.20 13.34 -11.92
CA LYS A 57 10.68 14.70 -12.26
C LYS A 57 11.74 15.69 -12.72
N LYS A 58 13.04 15.38 -12.60
CA LYS A 58 14.13 16.31 -12.96
C LYS A 58 14.73 16.07 -14.36
N THR A 59 14.29 15.03 -15.08
CA THR A 59 14.76 14.74 -16.44
C THR A 59 13.82 15.26 -17.54
N ALA A 60 12.79 16.03 -17.18
CA ALA A 60 11.79 16.60 -18.11
C ALA A 60 11.77 18.13 -18.06
N THR A 61 12.95 18.75 -18.16
CA THR A 61 13.10 20.16 -18.55
C THR A 61 14.47 20.30 -19.21
N LYS A 62 14.50 20.07 -20.51
CA LYS A 62 15.48 20.63 -21.42
C LYS A 62 14.70 21.25 -22.58
#